data_AF-A0A8T5H8V4-F1
#
_entry.id   AF-A0A8T5H8V4-F1
#
_cell.length_a   1.000
_cell.length_b   1.000
_cell.length_c   1.000
_cell.angle_alpha   90.00
_cell.angle_beta   90.00
_cell.angle_gamma   90.00
#
_symmetry.space_group_name_H-M   'P 1'
#
loop_
_entity.id
_entity.type
_entity.pdbx_description
1 polymer ?
#
loop_
_entity_poly.entity_id
_entity_poly.type
_entity_poly.pdbx_seq_one_letter_code
_entity_poly.pdbx_strand_id
1 'polypeptide(L)'
;MPLTNNVIIKLNEITTMVEDKSKLSESEIEEIKIIFKSLVEKNERYDIDEIEFWFENEGSWKVKDPRVRITNLSSYIQDKYQQTAHLRIISDDDDCSCGN
;
A
#
# COMPACT_ATOMS: atom_id res chain seq x y z
N MET A 1 -7.16 11.32 5.34
CA MET A 1 -8.06 11.60 4.17
C MET A 1 -8.97 10.40 3.99
N PRO A 2 -10.24 10.56 3.61
CA PRO A 2 -11.12 9.40 3.40
C PRO A 2 -10.59 8.53 2.26
N LEU A 3 -10.72 7.21 2.38
CA LEU A 3 -10.30 6.26 1.35
C LEU A 3 -11.07 6.53 0.04
N THR A 4 -10.36 6.50 -1.08
CA THR A 4 -10.99 6.58 -2.40
C THR A 4 -11.73 5.27 -2.70
N ASN A 5 -12.77 5.34 -3.54
CA ASN A 5 -13.53 4.15 -3.95
C ASN A 5 -12.63 3.08 -4.59
N ASN A 6 -11.58 3.48 -5.31
CA ASN A 6 -10.64 2.56 -5.93
C ASN A 6 -9.83 1.78 -4.89
N VAL A 7 -9.38 2.44 -3.82
CA VAL A 7 -8.72 1.79 -2.69
C VAL A 7 -9.68 0.81 -2.00
N ILE A 8 -10.93 1.21 -1.74
CA ILE A 8 -11.93 0.34 -1.11
C ILE A 8 -12.20 -0.92 -1.95
N ILE A 9 -12.29 -0.79 -3.29
CA ILE A 9 -12.44 -1.95 -4.18
C ILE A 9 -11.27 -2.91 -4.04
N LYS A 10 -10.03 -2.39 -3.95
CA LYS A 10 -8.83 -3.22 -3.74
C LYS A 10 -8.77 -3.85 -2.36
N LEU A 11 -9.27 -3.19 -1.32
CA LEU A 11 -9.38 -3.79 0.01
C LEU A 11 -10.41 -4.94 0.06
N ASN A 12 -11.52 -4.79 -0.67
CA ASN A 12 -12.49 -5.87 -0.86
C ASN A 12 -11.86 -7.05 -1.61
N GLU A 13 -11.10 -6.80 -2.67
CA GLU A 13 -10.37 -7.84 -3.42
C GLU A 13 -9.46 -8.65 -2.51
N ILE A 14 -8.65 -7.98 -1.66
CA ILE A 14 -7.82 -8.65 -0.63
C ILE A 14 -8.68 -9.51 0.30
N THR A 15 -9.81 -8.96 0.75
CA THR A 15 -10.70 -9.64 1.69
C THR A 15 -11.38 -10.86 1.11
N THR A 16 -11.63 -10.87 -0.21
CA THR A 16 -12.18 -12.03 -0.93
C THR A 16 -11.12 -13.07 -1.30
N MET A 17 -9.88 -12.63 -1.48
CA MET A 17 -8.74 -13.46 -1.84
C MET A 17 -8.19 -14.25 -0.65
N VAL A 18 -8.19 -13.64 0.54
CA VAL A 18 -7.72 -14.28 1.77
C VAL A 18 -8.80 -15.18 2.35
N GLU A 19 -8.60 -16.48 2.24
CA GLU A 19 -9.51 -17.50 2.78
C GLU A 19 -9.40 -17.58 4.31
N ASP A 20 -8.18 -17.59 4.85
CA ASP A 20 -7.91 -17.63 6.29
C ASP A 20 -7.44 -16.28 6.84
N LYS A 21 -8.41 -15.50 7.34
CA LYS A 21 -8.17 -14.17 7.95
C LYS A 21 -7.47 -14.22 9.31
N SER A 22 -7.05 -15.40 9.79
CA SER A 22 -6.26 -15.54 11.01
C SER A 22 -4.75 -15.52 10.74
N LYS A 23 -4.32 -15.95 9.55
CA LYS A 23 -2.91 -16.07 9.16
C LYS A 23 -2.74 -15.82 7.66
N LEU A 24 -1.83 -14.92 7.32
CA LEU A 24 -1.46 -14.66 5.94
C LEU A 24 -0.33 -15.60 5.50
N SER A 25 -0.57 -16.34 4.44
CA SER A 25 0.42 -17.13 3.70
C SER A 25 1.36 -16.23 2.90
N GLU A 26 2.51 -16.77 2.48
CA GLU A 26 3.49 -16.02 1.70
C GLU A 26 2.94 -15.61 0.33
N SER A 27 2.15 -16.46 -0.33
CA SER A 27 1.48 -16.15 -1.59
C SER A 27 0.48 -15.00 -1.44
N GLU A 28 -0.36 -15.01 -0.41
CA GLU A 28 -1.30 -13.92 -0.14
C GLU A 28 -0.56 -12.60 0.12
N ILE A 29 0.57 -12.66 0.84
CA ILE A 29 1.39 -11.48 1.10
C ILE A 29 1.98 -10.91 -0.20
N GLU A 30 2.43 -11.76 -1.12
CA GLU A 30 2.92 -11.31 -2.43
C GLU A 30 1.81 -10.66 -3.27
N GLU A 31 0.62 -11.25 -3.28
CA GLU A 31 -0.53 -10.70 -3.99
C GLU A 31 -0.98 -9.36 -3.40
N ILE A 32 -1.06 -9.26 -2.07
CA ILE A 32 -1.36 -8.00 -1.36
C ILE A 32 -0.34 -6.92 -1.72
N LYS A 33 0.96 -7.27 -1.80
CA LYS A 33 1.99 -6.32 -2.22
C LYS A 33 1.76 -5.82 -3.64
N ILE A 34 1.40 -6.71 -4.57
CA ILE A 34 1.11 -6.35 -5.97
C ILE A 34 -0.09 -5.39 -6.04
N ILE A 35 -1.14 -5.66 -5.25
CA ILE A 35 -2.33 -4.80 -5.19
C ILE A 35 -1.96 -3.38 -4.74
N PHE A 36 -1.28 -3.23 -3.61
CA PHE A 36 -0.87 -1.91 -3.12
C PHE A 36 0.14 -1.21 -4.04
N LYS A 37 1.04 -1.98 -4.68
CA LYS A 37 1.96 -1.44 -5.68
C LYS A 37 1.21 -0.85 -6.88
N SER A 38 0.18 -1.53 -7.36
CA SER A 38 -0.64 -1.05 -8.46
C SER A 38 -1.40 0.25 -8.14
N LEU A 39 -1.78 0.45 -6.86
CA LEU A 39 -2.43 1.68 -6.39
C LEU A 39 -1.45 2.86 -6.42
N VAL A 40 -0.26 2.69 -5.84
CA VAL A 40 0.74 3.78 -5.78
C VAL A 40 1.29 4.11 -7.17
N GLU A 41 1.42 3.13 -8.07
CA GLU A 41 1.81 3.35 -9.47
C GLU A 41 0.78 4.17 -10.27
N LYS A 42 -0.51 4.08 -9.91
CA LYS A 42 -1.59 4.92 -10.46
C LYS A 42 -1.65 6.30 -9.80
N ASN A 43 -0.65 6.64 -8.97
CA ASN A 43 -0.59 7.86 -8.19
C ASN A 43 -1.74 8.01 -7.19
N GLU A 44 -2.35 6.89 -6.76
CA GLU A 44 -3.33 6.88 -5.69
C GLU A 44 -2.62 6.81 -4.33
N ARG A 45 -2.88 7.81 -3.49
CA ARG A 45 -2.45 7.81 -2.10
C ARG A 45 -3.59 7.36 -1.20
N TYR A 46 -3.25 6.61 -0.17
CA TYR A 46 -4.17 6.15 0.84
C TYR A 46 -3.65 6.47 2.23
N ASP A 47 -4.59 6.62 3.15
CA ASP A 47 -4.32 6.83 4.56
C ASP A 47 -4.15 5.47 5.24
N ILE A 48 -3.03 5.28 5.93
CA ILE A 48 -2.65 4.01 6.54
C ILE A 48 -3.59 3.69 7.71
N ASP A 49 -3.95 4.70 8.49
CA ASP A 49 -4.84 4.55 9.65
C ASP A 49 -6.24 4.14 9.18
N GLU A 50 -6.73 4.74 8.09
CA GLU A 50 -8.03 4.40 7.51
C GLU A 50 -8.07 2.97 6.94
N ILE A 51 -6.95 2.44 6.44
CA ILE A 51 -6.87 1.04 6.00
C ILE A 51 -7.05 0.10 7.20
N GLU A 52 -6.38 0.36 8.32
CA GLU A 52 -6.54 -0.46 9.53
C GLU A 52 -7.99 -0.40 10.04
N PHE A 53 -8.57 0.80 10.11
CA PHE A 53 -9.97 0.98 10.50
C PHE A 53 -10.94 0.30 9.54
N TRP A 54 -10.67 0.30 8.24
CA TRP A 54 -11.52 -0.38 7.26
C TRP A 54 -11.57 -1.88 7.53
N PHE A 55 -10.42 -2.52 7.74
CA PHE A 55 -10.35 -3.96 8.06
C PHE A 55 -10.96 -4.27 9.42
N GLU A 56 -10.85 -3.37 10.38
CA GLU A 56 -11.50 -3.52 11.68
C GLU A 56 -13.03 -3.46 11.58
N ASN A 57 -13.57 -2.56 10.75
CA ASN A 57 -15.00 -2.37 10.57
C ASN A 57 -15.66 -3.38 9.60
N GLU A 58 -14.90 -4.00 8.70
CA GLU A 58 -15.42 -5.03 7.78
C GLU A 58 -15.95 -6.27 8.51
N GLY A 59 -15.43 -6.55 9.72
CA GLY A 59 -16.00 -7.52 10.67
C GLY A 59 -15.58 -8.99 10.45
N SER A 60 -14.99 -9.34 9.31
CA SER A 60 -14.43 -10.68 9.11
C SER A 60 -13.01 -10.81 9.67
N TRP A 61 -12.23 -9.73 9.68
CA TRP A 61 -10.87 -9.71 10.22
C TRP A 61 -10.86 -9.56 11.74
N LYS A 62 -11.07 -10.67 12.44
CA LYS A 62 -11.13 -10.72 13.91
C LYS A 62 -9.77 -10.70 14.60
N VAL A 63 -8.72 -11.15 13.91
CA VAL A 63 -7.36 -11.24 14.46
C VAL A 63 -6.58 -9.97 14.12
N LYS A 64 -5.95 -9.35 15.11
CA LYS A 64 -5.22 -8.09 14.91
C LYS A 64 -3.94 -8.25 14.09
N ASP A 65 -3.18 -9.32 14.30
CA ASP A 65 -1.91 -9.60 13.59
C ASP A 65 -1.99 -9.45 12.06
N PRO A 66 -2.90 -10.15 11.35
CA PRO A 66 -2.98 -10.03 9.90
C PRO A 66 -3.39 -8.62 9.46
N ARG A 67 -4.27 -7.93 10.19
CA ARG A 67 -4.65 -6.53 9.89
C ARG A 67 -3.43 -5.62 9.94
N VAL A 68 -2.71 -5.64 11.07
CA VAL A 68 -1.49 -4.83 11.26
C VAL A 68 -0.44 -5.17 10.21
N ARG A 69 -0.30 -6.45 9.83
CA ARG A 69 0.64 -6.88 8.79
C ARG A 69 0.30 -6.28 7.43
N ILE A 70 -0.98 -6.24 7.05
CA ILE A 70 -1.44 -5.62 5.81
C ILE A 70 -1.17 -4.11 5.83
N THR A 71 -1.50 -3.44 6.93
CA THR A 71 -1.23 -2.01 7.13
C THR A 71 0.27 -1.68 7.04
N ASN A 72 1.13 -2.51 7.63
CA ASN A 72 2.59 -2.33 7.51
C ASN A 72 3.10 -2.53 6.08
N LEU A 73 2.53 -3.49 5.34
CA LEU A 73 2.87 -3.70 3.93
C LEU A 73 2.47 -2.50 3.07
N SER A 74 1.28 -1.95 3.28
CA SER A 74 0.79 -0.80 2.53
C SER A 74 1.66 0.45 2.81
N SER A 75 2.00 0.71 4.08
CA SER A 75 2.94 1.76 4.47
C SER A 75 4.28 1.61 3.75
N TYR A 76 4.91 0.44 3.85
CA TYR A 76 6.21 0.19 3.23
C TYR A 76 6.20 0.43 1.71
N ILE A 77 5.15 0.01 1.02
CA ILE A 77 5.03 0.16 -0.44
C ILE A 77 4.87 1.63 -0.81
N GLN A 78 4.00 2.37 -0.10
CA GLN A 78 3.79 3.79 -0.34
C GLN A 78 5.07 4.59 -0.11
N ASP A 79 5.76 4.35 1.00
CA ASP A 79 7.01 5.05 1.34
C ASP A 79 8.12 4.74 0.33
N LYS A 80 8.28 3.47 -0.04
CA LYS A 80 9.27 3.04 -1.04
C LYS A 80 9.00 3.65 -2.41
N TYR A 81 7.73 3.72 -2.83
CA TYR A 81 7.37 4.35 -4.09
C TYR A 81 7.67 5.86 -4.06
N GLN A 82 7.32 6.55 -2.98
CA GLN A 82 7.64 7.98 -2.82
C GLN A 82 9.15 8.24 -2.86
N GLN A 83 9.94 7.46 -2.12
CA GLN A 83 11.41 7.56 -2.18
C GLN A 83 11.95 7.36 -3.60
N THR A 84 11.44 6.36 -4.32
CA THR A 84 11.83 6.10 -5.72
C THR A 84 11.43 7.25 -6.66
N ALA A 85 10.24 7.83 -6.47
CA ALA A 85 9.78 8.98 -7.24
C ALA A 85 10.62 10.24 -6.97
N HIS A 86 10.96 10.50 -5.70
CA HIS A 86 11.87 11.59 -5.32
C HIS A 86 13.25 11.46 -5.95
N LEU A 87 13.80 10.24 -6.06
CA LEU A 87 15.07 9.99 -6.75
C LEU A 87 15.00 10.24 -8.27
N ARG A 88 13.87 9.94 -8.92
CA ARG A 88 13.71 10.21 -10.36
C ARG A 88 13.67 11.71 -10.68
N ILE A 89 13.11 12.53 -9.80
CA ILE A 89 13.01 13.99 -10.01
C ILE A 89 14.38 14.67 -9.96
N ILE A 90 15.33 14.13 -9.18
CA ILE A 90 16.68 14.70 -9.04
C ILE A 90 17.59 14.34 -10.24
N SER A 91 17.17 13.41 -11.12
CA SER A 91 18.05 12.87 -12.16
C SER A 91 18.14 13.70 -13.44
N ASP A 92 17.50 14.88 -13.53
CA ASP A 92 17.42 15.67 -14.77
C ASP A 92 17.85 17.14 -14.63
N ASP A 93 18.40 17.53 -13.47
CA ASP A 93 18.77 18.93 -13.16
C ASP A 93 20.18 19.07 -12.56
N ASP A 94 21.11 18.16 -12.88
CA ASP A 94 22.55 18.41 -12.68
C ASP A 94 23.22 18.81 -14.00
N ASP A 95 22.68 19.87 -14.61
CA ASP A 95 23.46 20.83 -15.40
C ASP A 95 24.39 21.59 -14.44
N CYS A 96 25.28 20.85 -13.77
CA CYS A 96 26.41 21.38 -13.02
C CYS A 96 27.46 21.87 -14.03
N SER A 97 27.13 22.97 -14.70
CA SER A 97 28.10 23.86 -15.31
C SER A 97 28.93 24.48 -14.18
N CYS A 98 29.93 23.74 -13.71
CA CYS A 98 31.03 24.31 -12.96
C CYS A 98 31.68 25.35 -13.87
N GLY A 99 31.32 26.61 -13.61
CA GLY A 99 31.80 27.77 -14.32
C GLY A 99 33.32 27.78 -14.43
N ASN A 100 33.74 28.12 -15.64
CA ASN A 100 35.07 28.47 -16.13
C ASN A 100 36.08 28.98 -15.08
#